data_AF-A0A8C1V8L1-F1
#
_entry.id   AF-A0A8C1V8L1-F1
#
_cell.length_a   1.000
_cell.length_b   1.000
_cell.length_c   1.000
_cell.angle_alpha   90.00
_cell.angle_beta   90.00
_cell.angle_gamma   90.00
#
_symmetry.space_group_name_H-M   'P 1'
#
loop_
_entity.id
_entity.type
_entity.pdbx_description
1 polymer ?
#
loop_
_entity_poly.entity_id
_entity_poly.type
_entity_poly.pdbx_seq_one_letter_code
_entity_poly.pdbx_strand_id
1 'polypeptide(L)'
;MDAAEFRRRGKEMVDYVADYLENIEKRQVYPDVEPGYLRSLIPEEAPEEAESYEDVVKDIERVIMPGVSQLLNLKQPPPQKIKINS
;
A
#
# COMPACT_ATOMS: atom_id res chain seq x y z
N MET A 1 0.14 11.13 -19.63
CA MET A 1 1.56 11.21 -19.20
C MET A 1 2.45 11.13 -20.43
N ASP A 2 3.43 12.03 -20.58
CA ASP A 2 4.42 11.99 -21.66
C ASP A 2 5.76 11.38 -21.19
N ALA A 3 6.75 11.27 -22.08
CA ALA A 3 8.03 10.67 -21.75
C ALA A 3 8.86 11.46 -20.71
N ALA A 4 8.74 12.78 -20.66
CA ALA A 4 9.46 13.61 -19.71
C ALA A 4 8.87 13.45 -18.31
N GLU A 5 7.54 13.51 -18.22
CA GLU A 5 6.77 13.27 -17.01
C GLU A 5 7.00 11.84 -16.50
N PHE A 6 6.96 10.84 -17.38
CA PHE A 6 7.24 9.45 -17.01
C PHE A 6 8.63 9.28 -16.41
N ARG A 7 9.66 9.92 -16.98
CA ARG A 7 11.02 9.88 -16.41
C ARG A 7 11.11 10.51 -15.04
N ARG A 8 10.34 11.57 -14.77
CA ARG A 8 10.27 12.19 -13.43
C ARG A 8 9.58 11.24 -12.45
N ARG A 9 8.37 10.79 -12.76
CA ARG A 9 7.56 9.92 -11.89
C ARG A 9 8.20 8.55 -11.65
N GLY A 10 8.88 8.01 -12.66
CA GLY A 10 9.63 6.78 -12.52
C GLY A 10 10.75 6.88 -11.49
N LYS A 11 11.45 8.02 -11.40
CA LYS A 11 12.46 8.25 -10.36
C LYS A 11 11.80 8.35 -8.98
N GLU A 12 10.71 9.10 -8.87
CA GLU A 12 9.93 9.21 -7.62
C GLU A 12 9.48 7.82 -7.12
N MET A 13 9.03 6.95 -8.02
CA MET A 13 8.63 5.58 -7.68
C MET A 13 9.82 4.69 -7.28
N VAL A 14 10.98 4.86 -7.92
CA VAL A 14 12.21 4.16 -7.52
C VAL A 14 12.63 4.56 -6.11
N ASP A 15 12.61 5.86 -5.81
CA ASP A 15 12.92 6.39 -4.48
C ASP A 15 11.91 5.84 -3.44
N TYR A 16 10.62 5.82 -3.77
CA TYR A 16 9.59 5.22 -2.92
C TYR A 16 9.84 3.74 -2.59
N VAL A 17 10.19 2.92 -3.59
CA VAL A 17 10.48 1.50 -3.37
C VAL A 17 11.75 1.32 -2.54
N ALA A 18 12.77 2.15 -2.75
CA ALA A 18 13.98 2.15 -1.94
C ALA A 18 13.65 2.47 -0.47
N ASP A 19 12.92 3.56 -0.22
CA ASP A 19 12.48 3.98 1.11
C ASP A 19 11.63 2.90 1.81
N TYR A 20 10.74 2.25 1.07
CA TYR A 20 9.93 1.14 1.56
C TYR A 20 10.80 -0.03 2.03
N LEU A 21 11.78 -0.44 1.22
CA LEU A 21 12.68 -1.55 1.54
C LEU A 21 13.63 -1.20 2.69
N GLU A 22 14.15 0.02 2.75
CA GLU A 22 14.98 0.48 3.87
C GLU A 22 14.23 0.47 5.20
N ASN A 23 12.93 0.77 5.17
CA ASN A 23 12.10 0.88 6.37
C ASN A 23 11.18 -0.34 6.60
N ILE A 24 11.37 -1.43 5.85
CA ILE A 24 10.49 -2.61 5.89
C ILE A 24 10.42 -3.26 7.27
N GLU A 25 11.51 -3.17 8.05
CA GLU A 25 11.59 -3.71 9.41
C GLU A 25 10.67 -3.00 10.42
N LYS A 26 10.29 -1.73 10.13
CA LYS A 26 9.39 -0.93 10.96
C LYS A 26 7.92 -1.21 10.66
N ARG A 27 7.62 -1.90 9.56
CA ARG A 27 6.25 -2.22 9.14
C ARG A 27 5.81 -3.55 9.74
N GLN A 28 4.52 -3.66 10.05
CA GLN A 28 3.92 -4.88 10.55
C GLN A 28 4.00 -6.00 9.50
N VAL A 29 4.36 -7.21 9.93
CA VAL A 29 4.45 -8.36 9.02
C VAL A 29 3.07 -8.81 8.53
N TYR A 30 2.10 -8.79 9.45
CA TYR A 30 0.73 -9.18 9.20
C TYR A 30 -0.18 -7.96 9.29
N PRO A 31 -1.05 -7.72 8.29
CA PRO A 31 -1.94 -6.59 8.29
C PRO A 31 -3.07 -6.78 9.32
N ASP A 32 -3.49 -5.68 9.96
CA ASP A 32 -4.64 -5.65 10.88
C ASP A 32 -5.88 -5.09 10.20
N VAL A 33 -6.33 -5.78 9.15
CA VAL A 33 -7.53 -5.44 8.38
C VAL A 33 -8.45 -6.65 8.31
N GLU A 34 -9.74 -6.37 8.09
CA GLU A 34 -10.75 -7.40 7.90
C GLU A 34 -10.98 -7.71 6.42
N PRO A 35 -11.39 -8.94 6.05
CA PRO A 35 -11.74 -9.26 4.68
C PRO A 35 -12.76 -8.27 4.10
N GLY A 36 -12.46 -7.74 2.92
CA GLY A 36 -13.31 -6.77 2.23
C GLY A 36 -13.07 -5.29 2.59
N TYR A 37 -12.15 -4.96 3.51
CA TYR A 37 -11.87 -3.58 3.92
C TYR A 37 -11.65 -2.61 2.74
N LEU A 38 -10.96 -3.08 1.70
CA LEU A 38 -10.57 -2.29 0.54
C LEU A 38 -11.77 -1.70 -0.21
N ARG A 39 -12.89 -2.43 -0.29
CA ARG A 39 -14.07 -2.01 -1.07
C ARG A 39 -14.66 -0.70 -0.57
N SER A 40 -14.56 -0.42 0.72
CA SER A 40 -15.06 0.81 1.34
C SER A 40 -14.14 2.02 1.15
N LEU A 41 -12.90 1.81 0.71
CA LEU A 41 -11.86 2.84 0.61
C LEU A 41 -11.63 3.35 -0.81
N ILE A 42 -12.22 2.67 -1.80
CA ILE A 42 -12.10 2.99 -3.22
C ILE A 42 -13.48 3.35 -3.80
N PRO A 43 -13.54 4.19 -4.84
CA PRO A 43 -14.78 4.50 -5.55
C PRO A 43 -15.48 3.25 -6.08
N GLU A 44 -16.82 3.31 -6.24
CA GLU A 44 -17.57 2.19 -6.77
C GLU A 44 -17.32 1.93 -8.25
N GLU A 45 -17.04 3.00 -9.00
CA GLU A 45 -16.80 3.03 -10.43
C GLU A 45 -15.48 3.76 -10.73
N ALA A 46 -14.89 3.47 -11.89
CA ALA A 46 -13.68 4.16 -12.32
C ALA A 46 -13.96 5.64 -12.60
N PRO A 47 -13.00 6.55 -12.33
CA PRO A 47 -13.18 7.96 -12.63
C PRO A 47 -13.30 8.17 -14.15
N GLU A 48 -14.20 9.06 -14.57
CA GLU A 48 -14.38 9.42 -15.98
C GLU A 48 -13.16 10.18 -16.53
N GLU A 49 -12.53 10.97 -15.67
CA GLU A 49 -11.36 11.77 -15.98
C GLU A 49 -10.12 11.25 -15.26
N ALA A 50 -8.95 11.49 -15.84
CA ALA A 50 -7.70 11.05 -15.25
C ALA A 50 -7.42 11.79 -13.93
N GLU A 51 -7.10 11.02 -12.88
CA GLU A 51 -6.63 11.55 -11.61
C GLU A 51 -5.16 11.99 -11.70
N SER A 52 -4.74 12.84 -10.76
CA SER A 52 -3.35 13.25 -10.67
C SER A 52 -2.48 12.08 -10.22
N TYR A 53 -1.21 12.07 -10.66
CA TYR A 53 -0.26 11.05 -10.23
C TYR A 53 -0.06 11.06 -8.70
N GLU A 54 -0.04 12.26 -8.12
CA GLU A 54 0.09 12.47 -6.68
C GLU A 54 -1.02 11.79 -5.89
N ASP A 55 -2.26 11.85 -6.37
CA ASP A 55 -3.40 11.26 -5.67
C ASP A 55 -3.37 9.73 -5.76
N VAL A 56 -3.01 9.19 -6.93
CA VAL A 56 -2.80 7.74 -7.10
C VAL A 56 -1.70 7.21 -6.19
N VAL A 57 -0.57 7.92 -6.06
CA VAL A 57 0.54 7.48 -5.20
C VAL A 57 0.19 7.60 -3.71
N LYS A 58 -0.56 8.62 -3.29
CA LYS A 58 -1.06 8.72 -1.90
C LYS A 58 -1.93 7.53 -1.53
N ASP A 59 -2.70 7.00 -2.48
CA ASP A 59 -3.55 5.84 -2.25
C ASP A 59 -2.77 4.55 -2.02
N ILE A 60 -1.51 4.45 -2.49
CA ILE A 60 -0.64 3.33 -2.17
C ILE A 60 -0.47 3.23 -0.65
N GLU A 61 -0.05 4.30 0.03
CA GLU A 61 0.14 4.29 1.49
C GLU A 61 -1.18 4.28 2.26
N ARG A 62 -2.21 4.99 1.78
CA ARG A 62 -3.48 5.14 2.48
C ARG A 62 -4.36 3.90 2.41
N VAL A 63 -4.38 3.22 1.27
CA VAL A 63 -5.38 2.19 0.94
C VAL A 63 -4.75 0.81 0.79
N ILE A 64 -3.62 0.73 0.08
CA ILE A 64 -2.98 -0.56 -0.22
C ILE A 64 -2.13 -1.04 0.95
N MET A 65 -1.20 -0.21 1.44
CA MET A 65 -0.23 -0.60 2.47
C MET A 65 -0.82 -1.18 3.76
N PRO A 66 -2.00 -0.74 4.28
CA PRO A 66 -2.61 -1.36 5.46
C PRO A 66 -2.95 -2.85 5.29
N GLY A 67 -3.15 -3.33 4.06
CA GLY A 67 -3.48 -4.73 3.76
C GLY A 67 -2.30 -5.57 3.25
N VAL A 68 -1.11 -5.00 3.14
CA VAL A 68 0.07 -5.72 2.61
C VAL A 68 0.70 -6.57 3.71
N SER A 69 0.80 -7.88 3.46
CA SER A 69 1.63 -8.78 4.26
C SER A 69 3.10 -8.66 3.85
N GLN A 70 3.98 -8.30 4.79
CA GLN A 70 5.41 -8.07 4.53
C GLN A 70 6.20 -9.39 4.52
N LEU A 71 6.11 -10.13 3.41
CA LEU A 71 6.75 -11.45 3.30
C LEU A 71 8.29 -11.39 3.43
N LEU A 72 8.92 -10.29 3.01
CA LEU A 72 10.37 -10.11 3.12
C LEU A 72 10.84 -9.92 4.58
N ASN A 73 9.92 -9.64 5.50
CA ASN A 73 10.20 -9.47 6.93
C ASN A 73 9.74 -10.69 7.78
N LEU A 74 9.56 -11.86 7.17
CA LEU A 74 9.05 -13.10 7.81
C LEU A 74 9.95 -13.75 8.87
N LYS A 75 10.78 -12.98 9.58
CA LYS A 75 11.51 -13.45 10.76
C LYS A 75 10.69 -13.38 12.05
N GLN A 76 9.49 -12.80 12.02
CA GLN A 76 8.63 -12.64 13.19
C GLN A 76 7.45 -13.63 13.16
N PRO A 77 7.13 -14.31 14.28
CA PRO A 77 5.96 -15.18 14.35
C PRO A 77 4.66 -14.36 14.18
N PRO A 78 3.61 -14.95 13.60
CA PRO A 78 2.33 -14.26 13.44
C PRO A 78 1.78 -13.79 14.79
N PRO A 79 1.29 -12.54 14.89
CA PRO A 79 0.52 -12.14 16.06
C PRO A 79 -0.74 -13.01 16.13
N GLN A 80 -0.89 -13.76 17.21
CA GLN A 80 -2.11 -14.53 17.46
C GLN A 80 -3.26 -13.54 17.65
N LYS A 81 -4.12 -13.36 16.64
CA LYS A 81 -5.42 -12.70 16.86
C LYS A 81 -6.17 -13.52 17.91
N ILE A 82 -6.34 -12.94 19.10
CA ILE A 82 -7.13 -13.51 20.18
C ILE A 82 -8.53 -13.79 19.62
N LYS A 83 -8.96 -15.06 19.65
CA LYS A 83 -10.35 -15.42 19.35
C LYS A 83 -11.24 -14.71 20.36
N ILE A 84 -11.97 -13.70 19.91
CA ILE A 84 -13.15 -13.24 20.64
C ILE A 84 -14.32 -13.93 19.98
N ASN A 85 -14.74 -15.04 20.59
CA ASN A 85 -16.05 -15.62 20.34
C ASN A 85 -17.10 -14.61 20.79
N SER A 86 -18.04 -14.25 19.92
CA SER A 86 -19.41 -13.85 20.25
C SER A 86 -20.26 -13.99 18.99
#